data_AF-A0A4Y2PLG1-F1
#
_entry.id   AF-A0A4Y2PLG1-F1
#
_cell.length_a   1.000
_cell.length_b   1.000
_cell.length_c   1.000
_cell.angle_alpha   90.00
_cell.angle_beta   90.00
_cell.angle_gamma   90.00
#
_symmetry.space_group_name_H-M   'P 1'
#
loop_
_entity.id
_entity.type
_entity.pdbx_description
1 polymer ?
#
loop_
_entity_poly.entity_id
_entity_poly.type
_entity_poly.pdbx_seq_one_letter_code
_entity_poly.pdbx_strand_id
1 'polypeptide(L)'
;MRQRNIMHKVELDSVRDSFLKAAETRGDDWEEKVITRIKDQDLAAKDARYHLFCQRELCRLPSETRAERGYRPARNVDEAMEYVYSYLEGKYEECKFSMEELLNQIQGKFYPEIRTVTTRLFKKYGEDIVIAETCNQKCTVCFRN
;
A
#
# COMPACT_ATOMS: atom_id res chain seq x y z
N MET A 1 -4.81 4.85 -16.85
CA MET A 1 -3.40 4.98 -17.24
C MET A 1 -2.54 4.57 -16.05
N ARG A 2 -1.54 3.72 -16.28
CA ARG A 2 -0.62 3.20 -15.27
C ARG A 2 0.07 4.34 -14.50
N GLN A 3 0.04 4.30 -13.17
CA GLN A 3 1.20 4.72 -12.39
C GLN A 3 1.67 3.50 -11.61
N ARG A 4 2.55 2.73 -12.28
CA ARG A 4 3.39 1.74 -11.60
C ARG A 4 4.17 2.47 -10.52
N ASN A 5 4.28 1.84 -9.37
CA ASN A 5 5.15 2.33 -8.34
C ASN A 5 6.60 2.07 -8.79
N ILE A 6 7.23 3.07 -9.43
CA ILE A 6 8.58 2.94 -9.98
C ILE A 6 9.52 2.63 -8.82
N MET A 7 10.19 1.48 -8.85
CA MET A 7 11.22 1.16 -7.86
C MET A 7 12.51 1.89 -8.23
N HIS A 8 13.01 2.68 -7.31
CA HIS A 8 14.32 3.31 -7.41
C HIS A 8 15.30 2.61 -6.49
N LYS A 9 16.51 2.39 -7.00
CA LYS A 9 17.62 1.88 -6.21
C LYS A 9 18.24 3.02 -5.39
N VAL A 10 18.64 2.72 -4.17
CA VAL A 10 19.44 3.62 -3.35
C VAL A 10 20.89 3.44 -3.75
N GLU A 11 21.41 4.40 -4.51
CA GLU A 11 22.81 4.38 -4.98
C GLU A 11 23.72 5.25 -4.12
N LEU A 12 23.15 6.20 -3.36
CA LEU A 12 23.88 7.22 -2.63
C LEU A 12 23.30 7.40 -1.22
N ASP A 13 24.17 7.58 -0.24
CA ASP A 13 23.80 7.91 1.14
C ASP A 13 23.05 9.25 1.24
N SER A 14 23.23 10.15 0.28
CA SER A 14 22.45 11.39 0.21
C SER A 14 20.95 11.16 0.05
N VAL A 15 20.55 10.03 -0.55
CA VAL A 15 19.14 9.63 -0.69
C VAL A 15 18.60 9.16 0.67
N ARG A 16 19.41 8.44 1.44
CA ARG A 16 19.10 8.03 2.82
C ARG A 16 18.86 9.26 3.70
N ASP A 17 19.76 10.23 3.65
CA ASP A 17 19.68 11.44 4.47
C ASP A 17 18.46 12.30 4.09
N SER A 18 18.11 12.33 2.80
CA SER A 18 16.88 12.98 2.33
C SER A 18 15.61 12.32 2.88
N PHE A 19 15.60 10.99 2.98
CA PHE A 19 14.50 10.26 3.59
C PHE A 19 14.40 10.46 5.11
N LEU A 20 15.53 10.47 5.81
CA LEU A 20 15.57 10.76 7.24
C LEU A 20 15.01 12.15 7.53
N LYS A 21 15.46 13.17 6.78
CA LYS A 21 14.96 14.54 6.91
C LYS A 21 13.46 14.65 6.60
N ALA A 22 12.98 13.94 5.57
CA ALA A 22 11.56 13.92 5.22
C ALA A 22 10.71 13.24 6.30
N ALA A 23 11.22 12.16 6.92
CA ALA A 23 10.55 11.46 8.02
C ALA A 23 10.47 12.34 9.27
N GLU A 24 11.60 12.94 9.70
CA GLU A 24 11.68 13.83 10.86
C GLU A 24 10.75 15.06 10.76
N THR A 25 10.36 15.45 9.55
CA THR A 25 9.45 16.59 9.33
C THR A 25 7.98 16.21 9.54
N ARG A 26 7.63 14.92 9.67
CA ARG A 26 6.23 14.45 9.72
C ARG A 26 5.64 14.35 11.12
N GLY A 27 6.37 13.85 12.11
CA GLY A 27 5.85 13.68 13.47
C GLY A 27 4.77 12.60 13.62
N ASP A 28 4.70 11.60 12.72
CA ASP A 28 3.68 10.53 12.73
C ASP A 28 4.26 9.15 13.06
N ASP A 29 3.43 8.15 13.40
CA ASP A 29 3.89 6.79 13.68
C ASP A 29 4.67 6.15 12.51
N TRP A 30 4.50 6.70 11.30
CA TRP A 30 5.26 6.28 10.14
C TRP A 30 6.71 6.78 10.18
N GLU A 31 6.97 7.98 10.71
CA GLU A 31 8.32 8.50 10.95
C GLU A 31 9.18 7.49 11.72
N GLU A 32 8.72 7.02 12.87
CA GLU A 32 9.52 6.15 13.74
C GLU A 32 9.87 4.84 13.04
N LYS A 33 8.92 4.26 12.29
CA LYS A 33 9.14 3.05 11.47
C LYS A 33 10.16 3.25 10.36
N VAL A 34 10.13 4.42 9.70
CA VAL A 34 11.07 4.75 8.62
C VAL A 34 12.45 5.01 9.18
N ILE A 35 12.57 5.81 10.24
CA ILE A 35 13.85 6.13 10.88
C ILE A 35 14.50 4.87 11.43
N THR A 36 13.79 4.06 12.22
CA THR A 36 14.35 2.83 12.81
C THR A 36 14.84 1.83 11.76
N ARG A 37 14.17 1.74 10.61
CA ARG A 37 14.59 0.84 9.52
C ARG A 37 15.83 1.33 8.78
N ILE A 38 16.00 2.64 8.65
CA ILE A 38 16.98 3.23 7.73
C ILE A 38 18.24 3.75 8.44
N LYS A 39 18.11 4.25 9.68
CA LYS A 39 19.15 4.99 10.41
C LYS A 39 20.47 4.23 10.56
N ASP A 40 20.40 2.95 10.88
CA ASP A 40 21.59 2.11 11.12
C ASP A 40 21.97 1.22 9.92
N GLN A 41 21.35 1.45 8.76
CA GLN A 41 21.59 0.63 7.57
C GLN A 41 22.37 1.39 6.50
N ASP A 42 23.39 0.73 5.97
CA ASP A 42 24.00 1.08 4.70
C ASP A 42 23.11 0.57 3.56
N LEU A 43 22.26 1.47 3.07
CA LEU A 43 21.28 1.17 2.03
C LEU A 43 21.94 0.92 0.66
N ALA A 44 23.05 1.58 0.37
CA ALA A 44 23.77 1.44 -0.89
C ALA A 44 24.49 0.09 -0.96
N ALA A 45 25.15 -0.34 0.12
CA ALA A 45 25.80 -1.65 0.20
C ALA A 45 24.81 -2.82 0.13
N LYS A 46 23.55 -2.60 0.52
CA LYS A 46 22.49 -3.62 0.53
C LYS A 46 21.66 -3.69 -0.75
N ASP A 47 22.02 -2.95 -1.80
CA ASP A 47 21.20 -2.82 -3.02
C ASP A 47 19.74 -2.44 -2.71
N ALA A 48 19.54 -1.58 -1.69
CA ALA A 48 18.21 -1.25 -1.21
C ALA A 48 17.40 -0.55 -2.29
N ARG A 49 16.09 -0.81 -2.31
CA ARG A 49 15.15 -0.22 -3.27
C ARG A 49 13.99 0.42 -2.53
N TYR A 50 13.47 1.50 -3.08
CA TYR A 50 12.29 2.18 -2.56
C TYR A 50 11.29 2.42 -3.68
N HIS A 51 10.01 2.42 -3.32
CA HIS A 51 8.96 2.80 -4.25
C HIS A 51 8.89 4.33 -4.40
N LEU A 52 8.79 4.83 -5.63
CA LEU A 52 8.66 6.26 -5.94
C LEU A 52 7.44 6.88 -5.25
N PHE A 53 6.33 6.15 -5.15
CA PHE A 53 5.15 6.63 -4.45
C PHE A 53 5.39 6.71 -2.95
N CYS A 54 6.08 5.73 -2.34
CA CYS A 54 6.47 5.81 -0.92
C CYS A 54 7.35 7.03 -0.65
N GLN A 55 8.30 7.34 -1.55
CA GLN A 55 9.07 8.60 -1.46
C GLN A 55 8.16 9.83 -1.56
N ARG A 56 7.29 9.88 -2.57
CA ARG A 56 6.37 11.01 -2.77
C ARG A 56 5.43 11.21 -1.59
N GLU A 57 4.95 10.13 -1.00
CA GLU A 57 4.05 10.17 0.14
C GLU A 57 4.78 10.55 1.41
N LEU A 58 6.02 10.07 1.61
CA LEU A 58 6.87 10.50 2.72
C LEU A 58 7.17 12.00 2.63
N CYS A 59 7.49 12.49 1.43
CA CYS A 59 7.73 13.91 1.18
C CYS A 59 6.46 14.77 1.14
N ARG A 60 5.26 14.18 1.14
CA ARG A 60 4.01 14.93 1.29
C ARG A 60 3.77 15.20 2.76
N LEU A 61 3.62 16.47 3.13
CA LEU A 61 3.17 16.85 4.46
C LEU A 61 1.84 16.14 4.76
N PRO A 62 1.64 15.60 5.98
CA PRO A 62 0.34 15.08 6.39
C PRO A 62 -0.66 16.22 6.21
N SER A 63 -1.62 16.07 5.30
CA SER A 63 -2.69 17.04 5.18
C SER A 63 -3.45 17.04 6.50
N GLU A 64 -3.50 18.18 7.20
CA GLU A 64 -4.17 18.37 8.50
C GLU A 64 -5.68 18.00 8.51
N THR A 65 -6.23 17.56 7.39
CA THR A 65 -7.61 17.13 7.28
C THR A 65 -7.75 15.95 6.32
N ARG A 66 -7.28 14.77 6.74
CA ARG A 66 -8.12 13.58 6.52
C ARG A 66 -9.15 13.57 7.64
N ALA A 67 -10.09 14.51 7.58
CA ALA A 67 -11.38 14.25 8.20
C ALA A 67 -11.83 12.90 7.61
N GLU A 68 -11.95 11.87 8.45
CA GLU A 68 -12.62 10.64 8.09
C GLU A 68 -13.98 11.08 7.54
N ARG A 69 -14.09 11.17 6.21
CA ARG A 69 -15.37 11.37 5.56
C ARG A 69 -16.19 10.21 6.05
N GLY A 70 -17.14 10.44 6.96
CA GLY A 70 -18.01 9.41 7.51
C GLY A 70 -18.47 8.53 6.35
N TYR A 71 -17.91 7.32 6.28
CA TYR A 71 -17.91 6.58 5.04
C TYR A 71 -19.31 6.01 4.86
N ARG A 72 -20.04 6.53 3.86
CA ARG A 72 -21.37 6.00 3.56
C ARG A 72 -21.24 4.53 3.11
N PRO A 73 -22.25 3.68 3.34
CA PRO A 73 -22.23 2.30 2.86
C PRO A 73 -22.05 2.23 1.33
N ALA A 74 -21.22 1.28 0.87
CA ALA A 74 -21.08 1.00 -0.56
C ALA A 74 -22.42 0.60 -1.19
N ARG A 75 -22.77 1.23 -2.32
CA ARG A 75 -24.04 0.97 -3.03
C ARG A 75 -23.90 0.00 -4.21
N ASN A 76 -22.69 -0.23 -4.69
CA ASN A 76 -22.40 -1.07 -5.84
C ASN A 76 -20.97 -1.64 -5.77
N VAL A 77 -20.64 -2.53 -6.73
CA VAL A 77 -19.32 -3.17 -6.83
C VAL A 77 -18.19 -2.17 -7.03
N ASP A 78 -18.41 -1.12 -7.84
CA ASP A 78 -17.35 -0.14 -8.12
C ASP A 78 -16.98 0.65 -6.86
N GLU A 79 -17.98 1.12 -6.11
CA GLU A 79 -17.78 1.81 -4.83
C GLU A 79 -17.12 0.87 -3.82
N ALA A 80 -17.56 -0.40 -3.72
CA ALA A 80 -16.94 -1.41 -2.87
C ALA A 80 -15.45 -1.67 -3.20
N MET A 81 -15.11 -1.73 -4.49
CA MET A 81 -13.72 -1.92 -4.91
C MET A 81 -12.84 -0.69 -4.62
N GLU A 82 -13.38 0.53 -4.63
CA GLU A 82 -12.62 1.73 -4.25
C GLU A 82 -12.13 1.70 -2.79
N TYR A 83 -12.90 1.13 -1.86
CA TYR A 83 -12.44 0.90 -0.48
C TYR A 83 -11.27 -0.06 -0.45
N VAL A 84 -11.40 -1.18 -1.17
CA VAL A 84 -10.35 -2.22 -1.25
C VAL A 84 -9.07 -1.61 -1.83
N TYR A 85 -9.18 -0.82 -2.89
CA TYR A 85 -8.03 -0.14 -3.49
C TYR A 85 -7.41 0.88 -2.55
N SER A 86 -8.22 1.72 -1.90
CA SER A 86 -7.73 2.72 -0.96
C SER A 86 -6.99 2.08 0.22
N TYR A 87 -7.46 0.93 0.68
CA TYR A 87 -6.80 0.15 1.74
C TYR A 87 -5.49 -0.45 1.27
N LEU A 88 -5.48 -1.10 0.09
CA LEU A 88 -4.26 -1.67 -0.50
C LEU A 88 -3.20 -0.60 -0.79
N GLU A 89 -3.63 0.57 -1.27
CA GLU A 89 -2.76 1.71 -1.53
C GLU A 89 -2.28 2.38 -0.24
N GLY A 90 -3.06 2.31 0.86
CA GLY A 90 -2.69 2.85 2.17
C GLY A 90 -1.77 1.96 3.01
N LYS A 91 -1.78 0.63 2.78
CA LYS A 91 -0.97 -0.36 3.51
C LYS A 91 0.25 -0.84 2.72
N TYR A 92 1.18 0.07 2.46
CA TYR A 92 2.38 -0.22 1.66
C TYR A 92 3.44 -1.11 2.36
N GLU A 93 3.33 -1.36 3.68
CA GLU A 93 4.25 -2.26 4.41
C GLU A 93 3.86 -3.73 4.30
N GLU A 94 2.58 -4.02 4.03
CA GLU A 94 2.06 -5.37 3.93
C GLU A 94 2.00 -5.76 2.44
N CYS A 95 2.87 -6.67 2.00
CA CYS A 95 2.84 -7.17 0.60
C CYS A 95 1.90 -8.37 0.43
N LYS A 96 1.14 -8.73 1.47
CA LYS A 96 0.29 -9.91 1.54
C LYS A 96 -0.98 -9.58 2.32
N PHE A 97 -2.12 -9.84 1.70
CA PHE A 97 -3.44 -9.59 2.26
C PHE A 97 -4.31 -10.83 2.10
N SER A 98 -5.10 -11.16 3.11
CA SER A 98 -6.18 -12.14 2.96
C SER A 98 -7.39 -11.50 2.27
N MET A 99 -8.16 -12.30 1.53
CA MET A 99 -9.39 -11.84 0.89
C MET A 99 -10.42 -11.36 1.93
N GLU A 100 -10.47 -12.00 3.11
CA GLU A 100 -11.32 -11.58 4.23
C GLU A 100 -10.96 -10.17 4.71
N GLU A 101 -9.66 -9.85 4.86
CA GLU A 101 -9.22 -8.50 5.23
C GLU A 101 -9.66 -7.45 4.23
N LEU A 102 -9.60 -7.75 2.93
CA LEU A 102 -10.05 -6.84 1.87
C LEU A 102 -11.57 -6.62 1.93
N LEU A 103 -12.35 -7.69 2.11
CA LEU A 103 -13.80 -7.61 2.22
C LEU A 103 -14.25 -6.87 3.48
N ASN A 104 -13.50 -6.97 4.58
CA ASN A 104 -13.78 -6.27 5.83
C ASN A 104 -13.57 -4.75 5.73
N GLN A 105 -12.88 -4.24 4.71
CA GLN A 105 -12.76 -2.79 4.47
C GLN A 105 -14.01 -2.18 3.86
N ILE A 106 -14.87 -3.00 3.23
CA ILE A 106 -16.08 -2.54 2.59
C ILE A 106 -17.10 -2.26 3.68
N GLN A 107 -17.36 -0.98 3.95
CA GLN A 107 -18.42 -0.59 4.87
C GLN A 107 -19.78 -0.72 4.18
N GLY A 108 -20.70 -1.52 4.74
CA GLY A 108 -22.09 -1.63 4.28
C GLY A 108 -22.66 -3.05 4.27
N LYS A 109 -23.85 -3.20 3.68
CA LYS A 109 -24.50 -4.52 3.45
C LYS A 109 -24.12 -5.16 2.11
N PHE A 110 -23.34 -4.46 1.30
CA PHE A 110 -22.98 -4.89 -0.05
C PHE A 110 -21.62 -5.57 -0.04
N TYR A 111 -21.61 -6.89 -0.18
CA TYR A 111 -20.39 -7.70 -0.24
C TYR A 111 -20.25 -8.29 -1.65
N PRO A 112 -19.33 -7.78 -2.49
CA PRO A 112 -19.06 -8.37 -3.78
C PRO A 112 -18.49 -9.79 -3.61
N GLU A 113 -18.86 -10.70 -4.52
CA GLU A 113 -18.30 -12.05 -4.51
C GLU A 113 -16.77 -12.02 -4.64
N ILE A 114 -16.11 -12.98 -4.00
CA ILE A 114 -14.66 -13.17 -4.06
C ILE A 114 -14.17 -13.21 -5.52
N ARG A 115 -14.90 -13.87 -6.43
CA ARG A 115 -14.56 -13.92 -7.87
C ARG A 115 -14.57 -12.53 -8.50
N THR A 116 -15.51 -11.68 -8.10
CA THR A 116 -15.62 -10.30 -8.58
C THR A 116 -14.46 -9.46 -8.09
N VAL A 117 -14.13 -9.55 -6.81
CA VAL A 117 -12.97 -8.85 -6.21
C VAL A 117 -11.68 -9.29 -6.89
N THR A 118 -11.47 -10.60 -7.02
CA THR A 118 -10.32 -11.23 -7.70
C THR A 118 -10.18 -10.71 -9.14
N THR A 119 -11.27 -10.73 -9.91
CA THR A 119 -11.27 -10.25 -11.30
C THR A 119 -10.95 -8.75 -11.38
N ARG A 120 -11.48 -7.94 -10.46
CA ARG A 120 -11.24 -6.50 -10.42
C ARG A 120 -9.80 -6.17 -10.01
N LEU A 121 -9.27 -6.89 -9.03
CA LEU A 121 -7.86 -6.83 -8.63
C LEU A 121 -6.94 -7.18 -9.79
N PHE A 122 -7.18 -8.30 -10.48
CA PHE A 122 -6.44 -8.66 -11.70
C PHE A 122 -6.61 -7.63 -12.81
N LYS A 123 -7.79 -7.03 -12.97
CA LYS A 123 -8.01 -6.00 -14.00
C LYS A 123 -7.25 -4.71 -13.70
N LYS A 124 -7.11 -4.32 -12.42
CA LYS A 124 -6.42 -3.09 -12.00
C LYS A 124 -4.89 -3.27 -11.93
N TYR A 125 -4.43 -4.37 -11.31
CA TYR A 125 -3.01 -4.61 -11.01
C TYR A 125 -2.36 -5.63 -11.95
N GLY A 126 -3.14 -6.45 -12.67
CA GLY A 126 -2.62 -7.36 -13.68
C GLY A 126 -1.64 -8.39 -13.11
N GLU A 127 -0.44 -8.42 -13.68
CA GLU A 127 0.64 -9.30 -13.28
C GLU A 127 1.39 -8.83 -12.03
N ASP A 128 1.13 -7.60 -11.56
CA ASP A 128 1.74 -7.02 -10.38
C ASP A 128 1.21 -7.69 -9.08
N ILE A 129 0.18 -8.54 -9.19
CA ILE A 129 -0.35 -9.34 -8.07
C ILE A 129 -0.32 -10.84 -8.37
N VAL A 130 -0.08 -11.62 -7.32
CA VAL A 130 -0.32 -13.06 -7.24
C VAL A 130 -1.49 -13.30 -6.32
N ILE A 131 -2.55 -13.89 -6.84
CA ILE A 131 -3.63 -14.41 -6.02
C ILE A 131 -3.38 -15.90 -5.85
N ALA A 132 -3.04 -16.30 -4.64
CA ALA A 132 -2.78 -17.68 -4.28
C ALA A 132 -3.94 -18.21 -3.43
N GLU A 133 -4.50 -19.33 -3.84
CA GLU A 133 -5.51 -20.06 -3.09
C GLU A 133 -4.79 -21.11 -2.25
N THR A 134 -4.88 -21.00 -0.92
CA THR A 134 -4.29 -22.01 -0.02
C THR A 134 -5.26 -23.17 0.19
N CYS A 135 -4.73 -24.34 0.56
CA CYS A 135 -5.48 -25.59 0.76
C CYS A 135 -6.66 -25.46 1.74
N ASN A 136 -6.68 -24.39 2.55
CA ASN A 136 -7.72 -24.07 3.52
C ASN A 136 -8.75 -23.04 2.99
N GLN A 137 -8.89 -22.90 1.67
CA GLN A 137 -9.80 -21.95 0.98
C GLN A 137 -9.54 -20.46 1.29
N LYS A 138 -8.42 -20.13 1.95
CA LYS A 138 -8.02 -18.74 2.16
C LYS A 138 -7.32 -18.24 0.89
N CYS A 139 -8.02 -17.38 0.16
CA CYS A 139 -7.47 -16.60 -0.93
C CYS A 139 -6.56 -15.52 -0.36
N THR A 140 -5.31 -15.48 -0.83
CA THR A 140 -4.33 -14.49 -0.41
C THR A 140 -3.87 -13.71 -1.63
N VAL A 141 -3.89 -12.39 -1.52
CA VAL A 141 -3.44 -11.45 -2.55
C VAL A 141 -2.06 -10.95 -2.14
N CYS A 142 -1.07 -11.25 -2.95
CA CYS A 142 0.31 -10.80 -2.75
C CYS A 142 0.73 -9.91 -3.91
N PHE A 143 1.50 -8.85 -3.67
CA PHE A 143 2.11 -8.09 -4.78
C PHE A 143 3.43 -8.76 -5.21
N ARG A 144 3.67 -8.87 -6.52
CA ARG A 144 4.97 -9.28 -7.07
C ARG A 144 5.93 -8.09 -6.97
N ASN A 145 7.00 -8.26 -6.20
CA ASN A 145 8.08 -7.29 -6.03
C ASN A 145 9.09 -7.38 -7.17
#